data_AF-A0A950YRD9-F1
#
_entry.id   AF-A0A950YRD9-F1
#
_cell.length_a   1.000
_cell.length_b   1.000
_cell.length_c   1.000
_cell.angle_alpha   90.00
_cell.angle_beta   90.00
_cell.angle_gamma   90.00
#
_symmetry.space_group_name_H-M   'P 1'
#
loop_
_entity.id
_entity.type
_entity.pdbx_description
1 polymer ?
#
loop_
_entity_poly.entity_id
_entity_poly.type
_entity_poly.pdbx_seq_one_letter_code
_entity_poly.pdbx_strand_id
1 'polypeptide(L)'
;MPYPPRPDRLVSREEQIENQMAVAEIARRHGVSMRSYTGSAMGYDVRYSTGVLGPSNFNPLWAHDLASAYPDVPIILDHGGIQGWWSERLWEDCLHVAAAHDNVYLETGLWWAELYDKPLADPNIGPEKLLWGTDWGASIPFHSQPGRYPPAYAVQVRSRGPVGHQVDTWGWSLRELARLRIPQDDLNLILGGNAVRLFKLEPPLRRLFREPEVR
;
A
#
# COMPACT_ATOMS: atom_id res chain seq x y z
N MET A 1 4.79 3.59 -24.45
CA MET A 1 4.39 3.99 -23.08
C MET A 1 4.71 5.46 -22.91
N PRO A 2 3.81 6.27 -22.34
CA PRO A 2 4.10 7.67 -22.05
C PRO A 2 5.33 7.77 -21.15
N TYR A 3 6.22 8.71 -21.47
CA TYR A 3 7.42 8.98 -20.67
C TYR A 3 7.11 10.10 -19.68
N PRO A 4 7.42 9.92 -18.39
CA PRO A 4 7.40 11.05 -17.46
C PRO A 4 8.38 12.13 -17.92
N PRO A 5 8.10 13.42 -17.66
CA PRO A 5 9.04 14.51 -17.94
C PRO A 5 10.37 14.22 -17.24
N ARG A 6 11.49 14.58 -17.88
CA ARG A 6 12.84 14.34 -17.36
C ARG A 6 13.17 15.39 -16.31
N PRO A 7 13.38 15.02 -15.03
CA PRO A 7 14.03 15.91 -14.09
C PRO A 7 15.53 15.89 -14.37
N ASP A 8 16.14 17.08 -14.31
CA ASP A 8 17.55 17.27 -14.68
C ASP A 8 18.51 16.90 -13.53
N ARG A 9 17.96 16.68 -12.32
CA ARG A 9 18.71 16.51 -11.08
C ARG A 9 18.38 15.21 -10.38
N LEU A 10 19.42 14.52 -9.91
CA LEU A 10 19.32 13.38 -9.00
C LEU A 10 18.85 13.85 -7.63
N VAL A 11 17.92 13.12 -7.02
CA VAL A 11 17.51 13.34 -5.62
C VAL A 11 18.30 12.39 -4.75
N SER A 12 19.02 12.91 -3.74
CA SER A 12 19.72 12.07 -2.77
C SER A 12 18.73 11.43 -1.79
N ARG A 13 19.20 10.44 -1.01
CA ARG A 13 18.37 9.84 0.04
C ARG A 13 17.98 10.88 1.08
N GLU A 14 18.96 11.65 1.55
CA GLU A 14 18.79 12.66 2.59
C GLU A 14 17.75 13.69 2.17
N GLU A 15 17.88 14.21 0.94
CA GLU A 15 16.93 15.18 0.40
C GLU A 15 15.53 14.57 0.24
N GLN A 16 15.41 13.32 -0.21
CA GLN A 16 14.12 12.64 -0.30
C GLN A 16 13.45 12.54 1.08
N ILE A 17 14.21 12.16 2.12
CA ILE A 17 13.69 12.05 3.48
C ILE A 17 13.28 13.41 4.03
N GLU A 18 14.11 14.45 3.86
CA GLU A 18 13.77 15.82 4.28
C GLU A 18 12.46 16.31 3.63
N ASN A 19 12.30 16.06 2.32
CA ASN A 19 11.06 16.38 1.60
C ASN A 19 9.85 15.62 2.17
N GLN A 20 10.02 14.33 2.48
CA GLN A 20 8.95 13.52 3.08
C GLN A 20 8.61 13.98 4.51
N MET A 21 9.60 14.39 5.31
CA MET A 21 9.39 14.94 6.65
C MET A 21 8.61 16.27 6.59
N ALA A 22 8.89 17.12 5.59
CA ALA A 22 8.12 18.34 5.37
C ALA A 22 6.64 18.04 5.07
N VAL A 23 6.35 16.99 4.30
CA VAL A 23 4.98 16.52 4.04
C VAL A 23 4.34 15.96 5.32
N ALA A 24 5.07 15.16 6.10
CA ALA A 24 4.60 14.61 7.37
C ALA A 24 4.24 15.71 8.38
N GLU A 25 5.02 16.78 8.44
CA GLU A 25 4.73 17.94 9.29
C GLU A 25 3.42 18.64 8.90
N ILE A 26 3.14 18.76 7.60
CA ILE A 26 1.84 19.30 7.14
C ILE A 26 0.71 18.33 7.50
N ALA A 27 0.90 17.02 7.29
CA ALA A 27 -0.09 16.01 7.66
C ALA A 27 -0.42 16.08 9.16
N ARG A 28 0.60 16.22 10.01
CA ARG A 28 0.47 16.43 11.46
C ARG A 28 -0.37 17.65 11.80
N ARG A 29 -0.05 18.81 11.22
CA ARG A 29 -0.77 20.08 11.48
C ARG A 29 -2.26 20.01 11.13
N HIS A 30 -2.60 19.25 10.09
CA HIS A 30 -3.98 19.08 9.66
C HIS A 30 -4.66 17.83 10.26
N GLY A 31 -3.92 17.04 11.04
CA GLY A 31 -4.41 15.80 11.62
C GLY A 31 -4.92 14.81 10.56
N VAL A 32 -4.22 14.71 9.43
CA VAL A 32 -4.53 13.78 8.34
C VAL A 32 -3.44 12.72 8.23
N SER A 33 -3.75 11.59 7.63
CA SER A 33 -2.77 10.55 7.32
C SER A 33 -1.82 10.99 6.21
N MET A 34 -0.54 10.65 6.35
CA MET A 34 0.42 10.69 5.24
C MET A 34 0.32 9.38 4.45
N ARG A 35 0.48 9.48 3.12
CA ARG A 35 0.57 8.31 2.24
C ARG A 35 1.92 8.28 1.54
N SER A 36 2.52 7.10 1.45
CA SER A 36 3.77 6.88 0.74
C SER A 36 3.64 5.66 -0.16
N TYR A 37 3.86 5.86 -1.46
CA TYR A 37 3.83 4.76 -2.41
C TYR A 37 5.03 3.84 -2.23
N THR A 38 4.79 2.54 -2.41
CA THR A 38 5.83 1.51 -2.34
C THR A 38 5.81 0.66 -3.61
N GLY A 39 6.95 0.64 -4.29
CA GLY A 39 7.15 0.03 -5.59
C GLY A 39 6.86 0.95 -6.76
N SER A 40 6.85 0.34 -7.95
CA SER A 40 6.54 0.99 -9.22
C SER A 40 5.79 0.00 -10.08
N ALA A 41 4.74 0.42 -10.78
CA ALA A 41 3.97 -0.48 -11.65
C ALA A 41 4.92 -1.15 -12.66
N MET A 42 5.22 -2.44 -12.49
CA MET A 42 6.14 -3.10 -13.41
C MET A 42 5.53 -3.16 -14.80
N GLY A 43 6.37 -2.88 -15.79
CA GLY A 43 5.96 -2.65 -17.17
C GLY A 43 6.07 -1.21 -17.62
N TYR A 44 6.12 -0.26 -16.68
CA TYR A 44 6.40 1.15 -16.96
C TYR A 44 7.92 1.40 -16.92
N ASP A 45 8.37 2.39 -17.69
CA ASP A 45 9.75 2.88 -17.57
C ASP A 45 9.81 3.91 -16.44
N VAL A 46 10.31 3.47 -15.29
CA VAL A 46 10.43 4.30 -14.09
C VAL A 46 11.90 4.40 -13.73
N ARG A 47 12.38 5.65 -13.62
CA ARG A 47 13.74 5.92 -13.17
C ARG A 47 13.77 5.94 -11.65
N TYR A 48 14.81 5.34 -11.07
CA TYR A 48 14.96 5.24 -9.62
C TYR A 48 15.23 6.61 -8.96
N SER A 49 16.32 7.29 -9.33
CA SER A 49 16.76 8.54 -8.67
C SER A 49 16.25 9.82 -9.34
N THR A 50 15.66 9.72 -10.52
CA THR A 50 15.16 10.85 -11.33
C THR A 50 13.76 10.61 -11.88
N GLY A 51 13.05 9.60 -11.38
CA GLY A 51 11.67 9.35 -11.80
C GLY A 51 10.70 10.17 -10.97
N VAL A 52 9.49 10.34 -11.49
CA VAL A 52 8.36 10.95 -10.76
C VAL A 52 8.01 10.21 -9.47
N LEU A 53 8.44 8.95 -9.32
CA LEU A 53 8.23 8.14 -8.11
C LEU A 53 9.34 8.34 -7.06
N GLY A 54 10.52 8.81 -7.47
CA GLY A 54 11.67 8.97 -6.58
C GLY A 54 12.22 7.67 -5.97
N PRO A 55 13.33 7.76 -5.21
CA PRO A 55 13.99 6.59 -4.64
C PRO A 55 13.22 5.97 -3.47
N SER A 56 12.40 6.74 -2.73
CA SER A 56 11.64 6.22 -1.58
C SER A 56 10.69 5.08 -1.95
N ASN A 57 10.11 5.11 -3.15
CA ASN A 57 9.26 4.04 -3.65
C ASN A 57 9.97 2.69 -3.70
N PHE A 58 11.28 2.67 -3.93
CA PHE A 58 12.06 1.43 -4.01
C PHE A 58 12.75 1.06 -2.70
N ASN A 59 12.58 1.84 -1.63
CA ASN A 59 13.19 1.60 -0.33
C ASN A 59 12.18 1.84 0.81
N PRO A 60 11.19 0.96 1.02
CA PRO A 60 10.17 1.14 2.05
C PRO A 60 10.75 1.28 3.46
N LEU A 61 11.90 0.66 3.74
CA LEU A 61 12.59 0.76 5.03
C LEU A 61 12.94 2.20 5.44
N TRP A 62 13.03 3.14 4.50
CA TRP A 62 13.26 4.55 4.84
C TRP A 62 12.08 5.16 5.61
N ALA A 63 10.90 4.55 5.56
CA ALA A 63 9.74 4.97 6.34
C ALA A 63 9.95 4.82 7.86
N HIS A 64 10.94 4.06 8.34
CA HIS A 64 11.28 4.05 9.77
C HIS A 64 11.66 5.45 10.28
N ASP A 65 12.37 6.25 9.47
CA ASP A 65 12.80 7.60 9.84
C ASP A 65 11.57 8.52 10.01
N LEU A 66 10.59 8.39 9.11
CA LEU A 66 9.33 9.14 9.17
C LEU A 66 8.46 8.70 10.35
N ALA A 67 8.27 7.39 10.52
CA ALA A 67 7.43 6.84 11.58
C ALA A 67 7.95 7.19 12.97
N SER A 68 9.28 7.14 13.17
CA SER A 68 9.93 7.50 14.43
C SER A 68 9.84 9.00 14.72
N ALA A 69 9.99 9.85 13.69
CA ALA A 69 9.98 11.30 13.85
C ALA A 69 8.56 11.87 14.05
N TYR A 70 7.53 11.19 13.52
CA TYR A 70 6.14 11.64 13.54
C TYR A 70 5.20 10.55 14.09
N PRO A 71 5.37 10.09 15.34
CA PRO A 71 4.61 8.98 15.91
C PRO A 71 3.10 9.25 16.01
N ASP A 72 2.68 10.51 15.97
CA ASP A 72 1.28 10.96 16.00
C ASP A 72 0.63 11.06 14.60
N VAL A 73 1.40 10.90 13.53
CA VAL A 73 0.90 10.92 12.15
C VAL A 73 0.71 9.49 11.65
N PRO A 74 -0.51 9.10 11.24
CA PRO A 74 -0.70 7.83 10.56
C PRO A 74 -0.03 7.85 9.18
N ILE A 75 0.83 6.87 8.92
CA ILE A 75 1.54 6.70 7.65
C ILE A 75 1.00 5.43 6.98
N ILE A 76 0.45 5.58 5.78
CA ILE A 76 -0.05 4.46 4.97
C ILE A 76 0.97 4.18 3.87
N LEU A 77 1.51 2.95 3.85
CA LEU A 77 2.33 2.45 2.75
C LEU A 77 1.42 1.89 1.67
N ASP A 78 1.28 2.64 0.58
CA ASP A 78 0.35 2.29 -0.49
C ASP A 78 0.81 1.03 -1.21
N HIS A 79 -0.15 0.14 -1.49
CA HIS A 79 -0.01 -1.21 -2.01
C HIS A 79 0.82 -2.19 -1.18
N GLY A 80 1.29 -1.78 -0.01
CA GLY A 80 1.99 -2.66 0.93
C GLY A 80 3.14 -3.43 0.28
N GLY A 81 3.86 -2.78 -0.65
CA GLY A 81 4.98 -3.34 -1.39
C GLY A 81 4.64 -4.05 -2.71
N ILE A 82 3.36 -4.27 -3.03
CA ILE A 82 2.94 -4.97 -4.25
C ILE A 82 2.45 -3.99 -5.31
N GLN A 83 3.34 -3.52 -6.19
CA GLN A 83 2.98 -2.60 -7.27
C GLN A 83 3.26 -3.20 -8.65
N GLY A 84 2.38 -4.09 -9.12
CA GLY A 84 2.40 -4.51 -10.52
C GLY A 84 3.44 -5.59 -10.88
N TRP A 85 3.84 -6.46 -9.96
CA TRP A 85 4.62 -7.70 -10.18
C TRP A 85 4.40 -8.64 -8.98
N TRP A 86 4.95 -9.85 -9.03
CA TRP A 86 4.82 -10.87 -7.97
C TRP A 86 6.02 -10.95 -7.02
N SER A 87 6.96 -10.00 -7.07
CA SER A 87 8.08 -9.99 -6.13
C SER A 87 7.63 -9.49 -4.77
N GLU A 88 7.88 -10.29 -3.74
CA GLU A 88 7.50 -9.98 -2.35
C GLU A 88 8.57 -9.19 -1.58
N ARG A 89 9.69 -8.80 -2.22
CA ARG A 89 10.78 -8.11 -1.52
C ARG A 89 10.30 -6.82 -0.83
N LEU A 90 9.60 -5.96 -1.56
CA LEU A 90 9.13 -4.70 -1.00
C LEU A 90 7.97 -4.92 -0.03
N TRP A 91 7.19 -5.98 -0.21
CA TRP A 91 6.17 -6.39 0.74
C TRP A 91 6.79 -6.77 2.09
N GLU A 92 7.87 -7.55 2.08
CA GLU A 92 8.65 -7.86 3.29
C GLU A 92 9.20 -6.59 3.97
N ASP A 93 9.76 -5.65 3.20
CA ASP A 93 10.23 -4.38 3.73
C ASP A 93 9.09 -3.56 4.36
N CYS A 94 7.91 -3.52 3.73
CA CYS A 94 6.72 -2.85 4.26
C CYS A 94 6.21 -3.50 5.55
N LEU A 95 6.16 -4.83 5.61
CA LEU A 95 5.79 -5.56 6.83
C LEU A 95 6.74 -5.24 7.98
N HIS A 96 8.05 -5.17 7.71
CA HIS A 96 9.03 -4.83 8.74
C HIS A 96 8.76 -3.45 9.34
N VAL A 97 8.49 -2.43 8.51
CA VAL A 97 8.16 -1.09 9.01
C VAL A 97 6.85 -1.11 9.81
N ALA A 98 5.80 -1.77 9.31
CA ALA A 98 4.49 -1.83 9.97
C ALA A 98 4.54 -2.57 11.32
N ALA A 99 5.33 -3.64 11.42
CA ALA A 99 5.54 -4.37 12.67
C ALA A 99 6.36 -3.55 13.69
N ALA A 100 7.27 -2.70 13.22
CA ALA A 100 8.13 -1.89 14.10
C ALA A 100 7.45 -0.64 14.68
N HIS A 101 6.36 -0.17 14.08
CA HIS A 101 5.78 1.15 14.37
C HIS A 101 4.26 1.13 14.46
N ASP A 102 3.70 1.71 15.52
CA ASP A 102 2.25 1.73 15.77
C ASP A 102 1.45 2.60 14.79
N ASN A 103 2.10 3.63 14.24
CA ASN A 103 1.49 4.59 13.33
C ASN A 103 1.65 4.23 11.85
N VAL A 104 2.14 3.03 11.52
CA VAL A 104 2.34 2.59 10.12
C VAL A 104 1.30 1.55 9.73
N TYR A 105 0.68 1.76 8.57
CA TYR A 105 -0.41 0.96 8.04
C TYR A 105 -0.14 0.55 6.58
N LEU A 106 -0.77 -0.51 6.10
CA LEU A 106 -0.53 -1.09 4.78
C LEU A 106 -1.81 -1.11 3.95
N GLU A 107 -1.77 -0.56 2.74
CA GLU A 107 -2.85 -0.70 1.77
C GLU A 107 -2.67 -1.99 0.95
N THR A 108 -3.70 -2.82 0.79
CA THR A 108 -3.56 -4.22 0.35
C THR A 108 -4.21 -4.54 -1.00
N GLY A 109 -4.57 -3.54 -1.80
CA GLY A 109 -5.43 -3.68 -2.97
C GLY A 109 -4.92 -4.53 -4.11
N LEU A 110 -3.60 -4.69 -4.20
CA LEU A 110 -2.94 -5.53 -5.20
C LEU A 110 -2.45 -6.86 -4.61
N TRP A 111 -2.79 -7.16 -3.36
CA TRP A 111 -2.39 -8.40 -2.71
C TRP A 111 -3.25 -9.57 -3.16
N TRP A 112 -2.62 -10.69 -3.50
CA TRP A 112 -3.29 -11.99 -3.55
C TRP A 112 -3.45 -12.54 -2.14
N ALA A 113 -4.41 -13.46 -1.95
CA ALA A 113 -4.85 -13.90 -0.62
C ALA A 113 -3.70 -14.39 0.28
N GLU A 114 -2.72 -15.10 -0.28
CA GLU A 114 -1.60 -15.67 0.48
C GLU A 114 -0.70 -14.60 1.13
N LEU A 115 -0.69 -13.35 0.64
CA LEU A 115 0.08 -12.27 1.25
C LEU A 115 -0.51 -11.76 2.56
N TYR A 116 -1.76 -12.11 2.88
CA TYR A 116 -2.37 -11.73 4.13
C TYR A 116 -1.93 -12.65 5.29
N ASP A 117 -1.46 -13.87 5.01
CA ASP A 117 -1.18 -14.87 6.04
C ASP A 117 -0.16 -14.37 7.07
N LYS A 118 0.96 -13.79 6.60
CA LYS A 118 2.03 -13.29 7.46
C LYS A 118 1.59 -12.11 8.34
N PRO A 119 1.05 -10.99 7.80
CA PRO A 119 0.62 -9.86 8.63
C PRO A 119 -0.55 -10.19 9.56
N LEU A 120 -1.47 -11.08 9.17
CA LEU A 120 -2.56 -11.50 10.05
C LEU A 120 -2.07 -12.34 11.23
N ALA A 121 -0.99 -13.10 11.06
CA ALA A 121 -0.36 -13.87 12.12
C ALA A 121 0.58 -13.03 13.02
N ASP A 122 0.97 -11.83 12.58
CA ASP A 122 1.87 -10.95 13.34
C ASP A 122 1.07 -10.10 14.34
N PRO A 123 1.30 -10.24 15.67
CA PRO A 123 0.58 -9.47 16.69
C PRO A 123 0.85 -7.96 16.66
N ASN A 124 1.95 -7.54 16.04
CA ASN A 124 2.30 -6.13 15.84
C ASN A 124 1.65 -5.53 14.59
N ILE A 125 1.09 -6.35 13.71
CA ILE A 125 0.36 -5.92 12.53
C ILE A 125 -1.13 -6.22 12.68
N GLY A 126 -1.53 -7.47 12.47
CA GLY A 126 -2.92 -7.90 12.53
C GLY A 126 -3.84 -7.15 11.55
N PRO A 127 -5.16 -7.40 11.64
CA PRO A 127 -6.14 -6.74 10.78
C PRO A 127 -6.24 -5.22 11.03
N GLU A 128 -5.85 -4.73 12.22
CA GLU A 128 -5.93 -3.31 12.61
C GLU A 128 -4.97 -2.39 11.83
N LYS A 129 -3.95 -2.96 11.18
CA LYS A 129 -2.98 -2.22 10.36
C LYS A 129 -3.15 -2.38 8.85
N LEU A 130 -4.14 -3.14 8.39
CA LEU A 130 -4.37 -3.39 6.96
C LEU A 130 -5.56 -2.58 6.45
N LEU A 131 -5.40 -1.93 5.30
CA LEU A 131 -6.45 -1.18 4.62
C LEU A 131 -6.70 -1.76 3.25
N TRP A 132 -7.96 -2.00 2.92
CA TRP A 132 -8.34 -2.28 1.55
C TRP A 132 -8.44 -0.97 0.74
N GLY A 133 -7.57 -0.83 -0.25
CA GLY A 133 -7.75 0.06 -1.39
C GLY A 133 -7.71 -0.78 -2.67
N THR A 134 -7.87 -0.17 -3.85
CA THR A 134 -7.88 -0.94 -5.12
C THR A 134 -7.17 -0.23 -6.26
N ASP A 135 -6.64 0.97 -6.02
CA ASP A 135 -6.14 1.85 -7.10
C ASP A 135 -7.16 1.98 -8.25
N TRP A 136 -8.46 1.97 -7.93
CA TRP A 136 -9.51 1.91 -8.94
C TRP A 136 -9.39 3.08 -9.92
N GLY A 137 -9.40 2.76 -11.21
CA GLY A 137 -9.08 3.69 -12.29
C GLY A 137 -7.67 3.51 -12.86
N ALA A 138 -6.77 2.79 -12.17
CA ALA A 138 -5.50 2.37 -12.75
C ALA A 138 -5.69 1.31 -13.84
N SER A 139 -4.99 1.46 -14.96
CA SER A 139 -5.04 0.52 -16.10
C SER A 139 -4.03 -0.63 -15.95
N ILE A 140 -3.92 -1.23 -14.76
CA ILE A 140 -3.00 -2.35 -14.48
C ILE A 140 -3.76 -3.68 -14.60
N PRO A 141 -3.51 -4.52 -15.63
CA PRO A 141 -4.20 -5.78 -15.79
C PRO A 141 -3.66 -6.88 -14.87
N PHE A 142 -4.37 -8.00 -14.79
CA PHE A 142 -3.94 -9.19 -14.07
C PHE A 142 -3.37 -10.25 -15.03
N HIS A 143 -2.20 -10.79 -14.70
CA HIS A 143 -1.66 -11.97 -15.33
C HIS A 143 -2.10 -13.22 -14.55
N SER A 144 -2.74 -14.17 -15.24
CA SER A 144 -3.15 -15.45 -14.67
C SER A 144 -2.18 -16.55 -15.08
N GLN A 145 -1.78 -17.36 -14.10
CA GLN A 145 -0.88 -18.51 -14.26
C GLN A 145 -1.33 -19.67 -13.35
N PRO A 146 -2.43 -20.37 -13.71
CA PRO A 146 -2.97 -21.47 -12.91
C PRO A 146 -1.91 -22.54 -12.62
N GLY A 147 -1.91 -23.05 -11.39
CA GLY A 147 -0.93 -24.06 -10.93
C GLY A 147 0.44 -23.49 -10.56
N ARG A 148 0.60 -22.16 -10.51
CA ARG A 148 1.81 -21.47 -10.04
C ARG A 148 1.48 -20.55 -8.86
N TYR A 149 2.53 -20.09 -8.17
CA TYR A 149 2.44 -19.15 -7.08
C TYR A 149 3.00 -17.77 -7.47
N PRO A 150 2.26 -16.68 -7.26
CA PRO A 150 0.80 -16.61 -7.10
C PRO A 150 0.03 -17.10 -8.34
N PRO A 151 -1.21 -17.58 -8.19
CA PRO A 151 -2.04 -18.02 -9.32
C PRO A 151 -2.43 -16.88 -10.26
N ALA A 152 -2.50 -15.64 -9.75
CA ALA A 152 -2.64 -14.43 -10.54
C ALA A 152 -2.04 -13.23 -9.80
N TYR A 153 -1.56 -12.23 -10.54
CA TYR A 153 -1.03 -10.99 -9.97
C TYR A 153 -1.19 -9.82 -10.93
N ALA A 154 -1.26 -8.61 -10.40
CA ALA A 154 -1.31 -7.37 -11.19
C ALA A 154 0.04 -7.15 -11.91
N VAL A 155 0.05 -6.87 -13.21
CA VAL A 155 1.26 -6.52 -13.96
C VAL A 155 0.93 -5.89 -15.31
N GLN A 156 1.63 -4.81 -15.67
CA GLN A 156 1.58 -4.27 -17.02
C GLN A 156 2.55 -5.04 -17.94
N VAL A 157 2.02 -5.81 -18.88
CA VAL A 157 2.86 -6.54 -19.84
C VAL A 157 3.38 -5.57 -20.92
N ARG A 158 4.70 -5.33 -20.94
CA ARG A 158 5.35 -4.34 -21.84
C ARG A 158 5.00 -4.54 -23.31
N SER A 159 4.98 -5.79 -23.77
CA SER A 159 4.72 -6.14 -25.18
C SER A 159 3.26 -5.92 -25.60
N ARG A 160 2.33 -5.74 -24.66
CA ARG A 160 0.89 -5.56 -24.95
C ARG A 160 0.45 -4.09 -24.95
N GLY A 161 1.31 -3.17 -24.51
CA GLY A 161 0.93 -1.76 -24.36
C GLY A 161 -0.12 -1.53 -23.26
N PRO A 162 -0.51 -0.27 -23.02
CA PRO A 162 -1.48 0.07 -21.98
C PRO A 162 -2.86 -0.51 -22.30
N VAL A 163 -3.59 -0.90 -21.26
CA VAL A 163 -4.94 -1.45 -21.39
C VAL A 163 -5.93 -0.35 -21.75
N GLY A 164 -6.77 -0.58 -22.76
CA GLY A 164 -7.78 0.39 -23.24
C GLY A 164 -9.17 0.26 -22.60
N HIS A 165 -9.31 -0.52 -21.54
CA HIS A 165 -10.56 -0.72 -20.79
C HIS A 165 -10.32 -0.61 -19.29
N GLN A 166 -11.39 -0.38 -18.52
CA GLN A 166 -11.32 -0.37 -17.06
C GLN A 166 -11.07 -1.78 -16.54
N VAL A 167 -9.92 -1.98 -15.90
CA VAL A 167 -9.62 -3.24 -15.22
C VAL A 167 -10.43 -3.30 -13.92
N ASP A 168 -11.03 -4.46 -13.65
CA ASP A 168 -11.83 -4.70 -12.44
C ASP A 168 -10.95 -5.11 -11.25
N THR A 169 -10.14 -4.17 -10.74
CA THR A 169 -9.29 -4.39 -9.55
C THR A 169 -10.14 -4.58 -8.29
N TRP A 170 -11.31 -3.94 -8.23
CA TRP A 170 -12.29 -4.13 -7.16
C TRP A 170 -12.78 -5.57 -7.08
N GLY A 171 -13.31 -6.12 -8.16
CA GLY A 171 -13.80 -7.50 -8.19
C GLY A 171 -12.68 -8.54 -8.04
N TRP A 172 -11.46 -8.23 -8.47
CA TRP A 172 -10.30 -9.09 -8.18
C TRP A 172 -9.94 -9.08 -6.69
N SER A 173 -9.67 -7.91 -6.11
CA SER A 173 -9.23 -7.80 -4.71
C SER A 173 -10.27 -8.32 -3.71
N LEU A 174 -11.57 -8.10 -3.96
CA LEU A 174 -12.64 -8.69 -3.13
C LEU A 174 -12.68 -10.22 -3.20
N ARG A 175 -12.37 -10.82 -4.36
CA ARG A 175 -12.25 -12.28 -4.46
C ARG A 175 -11.07 -12.80 -3.66
N GLU A 176 -9.95 -12.08 -3.66
CA GLU A 176 -8.79 -12.44 -2.83
C GLU A 176 -9.10 -12.35 -1.33
N LEU A 177 -9.72 -11.25 -0.89
CA LEU A 177 -10.18 -11.08 0.50
C LEU A 177 -11.22 -12.13 0.92
N ALA A 178 -12.12 -12.53 0.02
CA ALA A 178 -13.11 -13.58 0.30
C ALA A 178 -12.50 -14.98 0.50
N ARG A 179 -11.22 -15.18 0.12
CA ARG A 179 -10.50 -16.43 0.39
C ARG A 179 -9.96 -16.50 1.82
N LEU A 180 -9.88 -15.38 2.53
CA LEU A 180 -9.34 -15.33 3.89
C LEU A 180 -10.25 -16.08 4.87
N ARG A 181 -9.63 -16.83 5.78
CA ARG A 181 -10.30 -17.61 6.83
C ARG A 181 -10.13 -16.94 8.18
N ILE A 182 -10.66 -15.71 8.29
CA ILE A 182 -10.62 -14.89 9.51
C ILE A 182 -12.03 -14.55 10.01
N PRO A 183 -12.18 -14.13 11.27
CA PRO A 183 -13.44 -13.58 11.77
C PRO A 183 -13.96 -12.43 10.90
N GLN A 184 -15.28 -12.34 10.77
CA GLN A 184 -15.92 -11.28 9.97
C GLN A 184 -15.59 -9.87 10.48
N ASP A 185 -15.43 -9.69 11.80
CA ASP A 185 -15.08 -8.40 12.38
C ASP A 185 -13.67 -7.94 11.97
N ASP A 186 -12.72 -8.88 11.90
CA ASP A 186 -11.36 -8.59 11.43
C ASP A 186 -11.37 -8.25 9.93
N LEU A 187 -12.14 -8.98 9.13
CA LEU A 187 -12.34 -8.64 7.71
C LEU A 187 -12.98 -7.26 7.52
N ASN A 188 -13.94 -6.89 8.36
CA ASN A 188 -14.60 -5.59 8.31
C ASN A 188 -13.65 -4.43 8.65
N LEU A 189 -12.68 -4.65 9.55
CA LEU A 189 -11.63 -3.65 9.81
C LEU A 189 -10.82 -3.37 8.55
N ILE A 190 -10.39 -4.43 7.85
CA ILE A 190 -9.63 -4.32 6.59
C ILE A 190 -10.45 -3.60 5.51
N LEU A 191 -11.71 -4.02 5.32
CA LEU A 191 -12.59 -3.52 4.26
C LEU A 191 -13.06 -2.07 4.46
N GLY A 192 -13.00 -1.52 5.66
CA GLY A 192 -13.46 -0.15 5.89
C GLY A 192 -13.27 0.42 7.29
N GLY A 193 -13.21 -0.42 8.34
CA GLY A 193 -13.08 0.07 9.70
C GLY A 193 -11.81 0.89 9.92
N ASN A 194 -10.68 0.43 9.39
CA ASN A 194 -9.42 1.17 9.46
C ASN A 194 -9.47 2.47 8.64
N ALA A 195 -10.09 2.45 7.45
CA ALA A 195 -10.26 3.66 6.65
C ALA A 195 -11.13 4.71 7.36
N VAL A 196 -12.23 4.29 7.99
CA VAL A 196 -13.10 5.17 8.79
C VAL A 196 -12.32 5.82 9.92
N ARG A 197 -11.53 5.05 10.66
CA ARG A 197 -10.70 5.54 11.77
C ARG A 197 -9.62 6.50 11.30
N LEU A 198 -8.84 6.11 10.28
CA LEU A 198 -7.64 6.83 9.85
C LEU A 198 -7.96 8.09 9.06
N PHE A 199 -9.02 8.06 8.25
CA PHE A 199 -9.46 9.21 7.45
C PHE A 199 -10.56 10.02 8.14
N LYS A 200 -10.93 9.66 9.38
CA LYS A 200 -11.95 10.36 10.18
C LYS A 200 -13.28 10.47 9.43
N LEU A 201 -13.69 9.39 8.76
CA LEU A 201 -14.95 9.35 8.01
C LEU A 201 -16.10 9.13 8.98
N GLU A 202 -17.27 9.68 8.66
CA GLU A 202 -18.50 9.38 9.39
C GLU A 202 -19.15 8.12 8.82
N PRO A 203 -19.17 6.99 9.55
CA PRO A 203 -19.87 5.80 9.07
C PRO A 203 -21.38 5.99 9.19
N PRO A 204 -22.19 5.34 8.33
CA PRO A 204 -23.65 5.45 8.40
C PRO A 204 -24.25 4.89 9.70
N LEU A 205 -23.52 4.03 10.41
CA LEU A 205 -23.91 3.44 11.69
C LEU A 205 -22.73 3.46 12.67
N ARG A 206 -23.00 3.83 13.94
CA ARG A 206 -21.97 3.95 14.98
C ARG A 206 -21.32 2.62 15.39
N ARG A 207 -22.02 1.50 15.24
CA ARG A 207 -21.56 0.14 15.62
C ARG A 207 -21.22 -0.72 14.40
N LEU A 208 -20.82 -0.10 13.30
CA LEU A 208 -20.52 -0.82 12.05
C LEU A 208 -19.22 -1.62 12.14
N PHE A 209 -18.24 -1.11 12.89
CA PHE A 209 -16.93 -1.70 13.07
C PHE A 209 -16.62 -1.89 14.55
N ARG A 210 -15.79 -2.89 14.86
CA ARG A 210 -15.22 -3.04 16.20
C ARG A 210 -14.40 -1.81 16.54
N GLU A 211 -14.50 -1.32 17.78
CA GLU A 211 -13.59 -0.28 18.26
C GLU A 211 -12.21 -0.91 18.51
N PRO A 212 -11.10 -0.22 18.17
CA PRO A 212 -9.78 -0.73 18.46
C PRO A 212 -9.64 -1.02 19.96
N GLU A 213 -9.01 -2.14 20.29
CA GLU A 213 -8.59 -2.38 21.67
C GLU A 213 -7.61 -1.26 22.06
N VAL A 214 -7.85 -0.60 23.20
CA VAL A 214 -6.94 0.43 23.72
C VAL A 214 -5.61 -0.27 24.03
N ARG A 215 -4.59 -0.03 23.20
CA ARG A 215 -3.21 -0.47 23.43
C ARG A 215 -2.42 0.62 24.12
#